data_AF-A0A0S8D1I6-F1
#
_entry.id   AF-A0A0S8D1I6-F1
#
_cell.length_a   1.000
_cell.length_b   1.000
_cell.length_c   1.000
_cell.angle_alpha   90.00
_cell.angle_beta   90.00
_cell.angle_gamma   90.00
#
_symmetry.space_group_name_H-M   'P 1'
#
loop_
_entity.id
_entity.type
_entity.pdbx_description
1 polymer ?
#
loop_
_entity_poly.entity_id
_entity_poly.type
_entity_poly.pdbx_seq_one_letter_code
_entity_poly.pdbx_strand_id
1 'polypeptide(L)'
;KEEYYADVGIQYYVLKGAGLHIDGVFLMHLNNQYVYDGKTLDLEGLFSSSDLTEAAIAYQEEIPEMLAGLKEMLAAADPPGITPSKHCNRPYGCEFWEYCMKGMPDHWVIQLSGIGQKKLDELEEMGIYDIVEIPDGFSLSAIQERIRNCVVNDESYIARGLKEELEDVESPIHFLDFETFALAIPRYAGTRPYQGIPFQWSDHILHKNGKIEHREYLCEEDKDPREEFTLTLLNVLGSRGSIVTYTDYERRIIEALARDHPEHHKPLLATLDRLVDLYKIIRNNYYHPEFHGSFSLKSVLPAIIPEMSYDSLAVQEGQEAGIEYMRMIDPSTPAEEKEKIKKDLLKYCGHDTLAMVRIREALLKLF
;
A
#
# COMPACT_ATOMS: atom_id res chain seq x y z
N LYS A 1 12.85 14.25 7.46
CA LYS A 1 13.34 13.73 6.17
C LYS A 1 14.08 14.86 5.46
N GLU A 2 14.92 14.56 4.47
CA GLU A 2 15.79 15.58 3.85
C GLU A 2 15.00 16.66 3.10
N GLU A 3 13.87 16.30 2.49
CA GLU A 3 13.02 17.23 1.75
C GLU A 3 12.53 18.42 2.61
N TYR A 4 12.39 18.23 3.94
CA TYR A 4 11.96 19.31 4.82
C TYR A 4 12.99 20.42 4.99
N TYR A 5 14.29 20.15 4.77
CA TYR A 5 15.34 21.18 4.86
C TYR A 5 15.17 22.24 3.77
N ALA A 6 14.86 21.81 2.54
CA ALA A 6 14.60 22.73 1.44
C ALA A 6 13.35 23.59 1.73
N ASP A 7 12.28 22.97 2.22
CA ASP A 7 11.04 23.67 2.58
C ASP A 7 11.27 24.75 3.65
N VAL A 8 11.95 24.42 4.76
CA VAL A 8 12.24 25.41 5.80
C VAL A 8 13.24 26.47 5.33
N GLY A 9 14.20 26.11 4.48
CA GLY A 9 15.15 27.04 3.89
C GLY A 9 14.46 28.11 3.04
N ILE A 10 13.53 27.70 2.16
CA ILE A 10 12.74 28.62 1.32
C ILE A 10 11.86 29.54 2.19
N GLN A 11 11.18 28.99 3.21
CA GLN A 11 10.38 29.80 4.12
C GLN A 11 11.23 30.86 4.84
N TYR A 12 12.40 30.47 5.34
CA TYR A 12 13.35 31.39 5.97
C TYR A 12 13.79 32.50 4.99
N TYR A 13 14.14 32.12 3.74
CA TYR A 13 14.55 33.07 2.70
C TYR A 13 13.47 34.11 2.41
N VAL A 14 12.22 33.68 2.24
CA VAL A 14 11.08 34.57 1.96
C VAL A 14 10.84 35.53 3.14
N LEU A 15 10.79 35.02 4.37
CA LEU A 15 10.52 35.83 5.56
C LEU A 15 11.64 36.84 5.82
N LYS A 16 12.91 36.44 5.67
CA LYS A 16 14.05 37.34 5.76
C LYS A 16 14.04 38.39 4.65
N GLY A 17 13.70 38.00 3.43
CA GLY A 17 13.53 38.90 2.29
C GLY A 17 12.40 39.91 2.48
N ALA A 18 11.36 39.56 3.24
CA ALA A 18 10.29 40.46 3.66
C ALA A 18 10.71 41.42 4.80
N GLY A 19 11.96 41.35 5.27
CA GLY A 19 12.51 42.23 6.31
C GLY A 19 12.25 41.75 7.74
N LEU A 20 11.80 40.51 7.94
CA LEU A 20 11.62 39.94 9.27
C LEU A 20 12.95 39.43 9.83
N HIS A 21 13.16 39.67 11.12
CA HIS A 21 14.21 39.00 11.88
C HIS A 21 13.68 37.63 12.33
N ILE A 22 14.46 36.58 12.07
CA ILE A 22 14.07 35.19 12.38
C ILE A 22 15.03 34.68 13.45
N ASP A 23 14.54 34.56 14.67
CA ASP A 23 15.30 34.09 15.84
C ASP A 23 15.50 32.57 15.86
N GLY A 24 14.64 31.81 15.18
CA GLY A 24 14.75 30.36 15.10
C GLY A 24 13.75 29.73 14.13
N VAL A 25 14.09 28.53 13.67
CA VAL A 25 13.29 27.72 12.75
C VAL A 25 13.15 26.32 13.34
N PHE A 26 11.90 25.91 13.57
CA PHE A 26 11.60 24.65 14.22
C PHE A 26 10.66 23.82 13.35
N LEU A 27 11.03 22.56 13.11
CA LEU A 27 10.13 21.58 12.51
C LEU A 27 9.39 20.84 13.62
N MET A 28 8.11 21.14 13.78
CA MET A 28 7.22 20.40 14.67
C MET A 28 6.64 19.19 13.94
N HIS A 29 6.71 18.01 14.56
CA HIS A 29 6.18 16.77 14.02
C HIS A 29 5.58 15.90 15.12
N LEU A 30 4.79 14.90 14.75
CA LEU A 30 4.23 13.96 15.72
C LEU A 30 5.31 13.03 16.25
N ASN A 31 5.25 12.76 17.56
CA ASN A 31 5.99 11.72 18.22
C ASN A 31 5.27 10.38 18.03
N ASN A 32 5.75 9.54 17.11
CA ASN A 32 5.13 8.23 16.86
C ASN A 32 5.31 7.20 18.00
N GLN A 33 6.04 7.55 19.07
CA GLN A 33 6.15 6.76 20.30
C GLN A 33 5.21 7.23 21.41
N TYR A 34 4.48 8.34 21.21
CA TYR A 34 3.47 8.79 22.14
C TYR A 34 2.34 7.76 22.26
N VAL A 35 1.93 7.44 23.48
CA VAL A 35 0.82 6.53 23.76
C VAL A 35 -0.28 7.29 24.49
N TYR A 36 -1.48 7.30 23.92
CA TYR A 36 -2.62 7.99 24.51
C TYR A 36 -3.15 7.26 25.74
N ASP A 37 -3.40 7.98 26.83
CA ASP A 37 -3.91 7.42 28.08
C ASP A 37 -5.43 7.17 28.09
N GLY A 38 -6.13 7.61 27.04
CA GLY A 38 -7.58 7.50 26.91
C GLY A 38 -8.38 8.59 27.62
N LYS A 39 -7.71 9.57 28.25
CA LYS A 39 -8.36 10.63 29.04
C LYS A 39 -8.06 12.02 28.50
N THR A 40 -6.79 12.36 28.34
CA THR A 40 -6.35 13.70 27.94
C THR A 40 -5.14 13.64 27.04
N LEU A 41 -5.18 14.38 25.93
CA LEU A 41 -4.02 14.51 25.04
C LEU A 41 -2.97 15.40 25.70
N ASP A 42 -1.83 14.80 25.99
CA ASP A 42 -0.61 15.51 26.38
C ASP A 42 0.07 16.03 25.11
N LEU A 43 -0.12 17.32 24.83
CA LEU A 43 0.42 17.96 23.63
C LEU A 43 1.95 18.06 23.67
N GLU A 44 2.56 18.16 24.86
CA GLU A 44 4.02 18.21 25.00
C GLU A 44 4.65 16.86 24.68
N GLY A 45 3.98 15.76 25.03
CA GLY A 45 4.39 14.41 24.67
C GLY A 45 4.05 14.00 23.23
N LEU A 46 2.93 14.49 22.69
CA LEU A 46 2.42 14.17 21.36
C LEU A 46 3.25 14.81 20.24
N PHE A 47 3.72 16.04 20.46
CA PHE A 47 4.54 16.75 19.49
C PHE A 47 6.02 16.69 19.86
N SER A 48 6.87 16.64 18.85
CA SER A 48 8.32 16.81 18.97
C SER A 48 8.74 17.96 18.08
N SER A 49 9.71 18.73 18.54
CA SER A 49 10.25 19.88 17.82
C SER A 49 11.73 19.65 17.53
N SER A 50 12.11 19.79 16.28
CA SER A 50 13.50 19.76 15.84
C SER A 50 13.94 21.17 15.46
N ASP A 51 14.97 21.69 16.13
CA ASP A 51 15.60 22.96 15.75
C ASP A 51 16.37 22.78 14.45
N LEU A 52 15.93 23.47 13.40
CA LEU A 52 16.52 23.45 12.06
C LEU A 52 17.12 24.82 11.69
N THR A 53 17.36 25.70 12.65
CA THR A 53 17.81 27.08 12.41
C THR A 53 19.11 27.12 11.61
N GLU A 54 20.14 26.40 12.06
CA GLU A 54 21.45 26.36 11.37
C GLU A 54 21.34 25.75 9.97
N ALA A 55 20.52 24.71 9.81
CA ALA A 55 20.29 24.07 8.51
C ALA A 55 19.60 25.04 7.54
N ALA A 56 18.58 25.78 8.01
CA ALA A 56 17.88 26.78 7.21
C ALA A 56 18.81 27.94 6.81
N ILE A 57 19.71 28.37 7.71
CA ILE A 57 20.73 29.40 7.42
C ILE A 57 21.74 28.91 6.38
N ALA A 58 22.26 27.69 6.53
CA ALA A 58 23.20 27.11 5.57
C ALA A 58 22.59 27.01 4.17
N TYR A 59 21.30 26.64 4.08
CA TYR A 59 20.60 26.50 2.81
C TYR A 59 20.41 27.83 2.05
N GLN A 60 20.61 28.98 2.69
CA GLN A 60 20.43 30.30 2.05
C GLN A 60 21.40 30.56 0.90
N GLU A 61 22.56 29.92 0.89
CA GLU A 61 23.54 30.07 -0.19
C GLU A 61 23.06 29.43 -1.50
N GLU A 62 22.28 28.35 -1.42
CA GLU A 62 21.81 27.59 -2.58
C GLU A 62 20.51 28.17 -3.19
N ILE A 63 19.67 28.82 -2.37
CA ILE A 63 18.34 29.27 -2.78
C ILE A 63 18.36 30.26 -3.97
N PRO A 64 19.21 31.30 -4.03
CA PRO A 64 19.19 32.24 -5.14
C PRO A 64 19.45 31.59 -6.50
N GLU A 65 20.42 30.66 -6.56
CA GLU A 65 20.75 29.92 -7.79
C GLU A 65 19.60 28.97 -8.18
N MET A 66 19.07 28.22 -7.21
CA MET A 66 17.90 27.36 -7.42
C MET A 66 16.70 28.15 -7.96
N LEU A 67 16.37 29.30 -7.37
CA LEU A 67 15.27 30.15 -7.82
C LEU A 67 15.51 30.73 -9.21
N ALA A 68 16.75 31.05 -9.55
CA ALA A 68 17.10 31.52 -10.89
C ALA A 68 16.84 30.42 -11.93
N GLY A 69 17.32 29.20 -11.68
CA GLY A 69 17.09 28.05 -12.56
C GLY A 69 15.60 27.71 -12.71
N LEU A 70 14.82 27.73 -11.62
CA LEU A 70 13.37 27.52 -11.68
C LEU A 70 12.65 28.60 -12.51
N LYS A 71 13.05 29.87 -12.39
CA LYS A 71 12.46 30.96 -13.19
C LYS A 71 12.84 30.85 -14.67
N GLU A 72 14.06 30.45 -14.98
CA GLU A 72 14.50 30.19 -16.35
C GLU A 72 13.70 29.06 -16.98
N MET A 73 13.54 27.94 -16.27
CA MET A 73 12.69 26.83 -16.69
C MET A 73 11.24 27.26 -16.94
N LEU A 74 10.64 28.04 -16.03
CA LEU A 74 9.27 28.54 -16.18
C LEU A 74 9.09 29.56 -17.32
N ALA A 75 10.16 30.25 -17.71
CA ALA A 75 10.14 31.22 -18.81
C ALA A 75 10.35 30.55 -20.19
N ALA A 76 10.74 29.28 -20.23
CA ALA A 76 10.91 28.53 -21.46
C ALA A 76 9.57 28.31 -22.18
N ALA A 77 9.59 28.31 -23.51
CA ALA A 77 8.39 28.06 -24.31
C ALA A 77 7.99 26.57 -24.32
N ASP A 78 8.98 25.70 -24.14
CA ASP A 78 8.84 24.24 -24.18
C ASP A 78 9.16 23.64 -22.80
N PRO A 79 8.51 22.52 -22.42
CA PRO A 79 8.84 21.82 -21.19
C PRO A 79 10.27 21.28 -21.20
N PRO A 80 10.89 21.06 -20.02
CA PRO A 80 12.23 20.48 -19.95
C PRO A 80 12.24 19.09 -20.60
N GLY A 81 13.29 18.80 -21.36
CA GLY A 81 13.50 17.50 -22.03
C GLY A 81 13.92 16.40 -21.06
N ILE A 82 13.10 16.16 -20.03
CA ILE A 82 13.31 15.13 -19.00
C ILE A 82 12.34 13.99 -19.26
N THR A 83 12.87 12.81 -19.54
CA THR A 83 12.05 11.60 -19.69
C THR A 83 11.44 11.22 -18.34
N PRO A 84 10.12 10.94 -18.29
CA PRO A 84 9.47 10.53 -17.05
C PRO A 84 10.17 9.30 -16.46
N SER A 85 10.38 9.31 -15.14
CA SER A 85 11.10 8.23 -14.48
C SER A 85 10.74 8.15 -13.00
N LYS A 86 11.55 7.47 -12.20
CA LYS A 86 11.27 7.28 -10.77
C LYS A 86 11.24 8.58 -9.96
N HIS A 87 11.89 9.63 -10.45
CA HIS A 87 11.82 10.96 -9.84
C HIS A 87 10.40 11.53 -9.87
N CYS A 88 9.54 11.11 -10.82
CA CYS A 88 8.16 11.60 -10.92
C CYS A 88 7.26 11.19 -9.75
N ASN A 89 7.70 10.27 -8.89
CA ASN A 89 6.94 9.83 -7.72
C ASN A 89 7.69 10.08 -6.41
N ARG A 90 8.68 10.99 -6.41
CA ARG A 90 9.53 11.28 -5.25
C ARG A 90 9.81 12.77 -5.10
N PRO A 91 9.67 13.34 -3.89
CA PRO A 91 9.07 12.73 -2.68
C PRO A 91 7.54 12.60 -2.77
N TYR A 92 6.92 13.26 -3.75
CA TYR A 92 5.48 13.25 -4.03
C TYR A 92 5.22 12.85 -5.48
N GLY A 93 3.97 12.46 -5.77
CA GLY A 93 3.53 12.21 -7.15
C GLY A 93 3.55 13.50 -7.98
N CYS A 94 4.11 13.43 -9.18
CA CYS A 94 4.17 14.53 -10.12
C CYS A 94 2.79 14.75 -10.75
N GLU A 95 2.27 15.97 -10.64
CA GLU A 95 0.98 16.37 -11.20
C GLU A 95 0.93 16.30 -12.73
N PHE A 96 2.09 16.24 -13.40
CA PHE A 96 2.21 16.13 -14.86
C PHE A 96 2.41 14.69 -15.35
N TRP A 97 2.37 13.69 -14.48
CA TRP A 97 2.60 12.29 -14.83
C TRP A 97 1.77 11.83 -16.03
N GLU A 98 0.45 12.04 -15.99
CA GLU A 98 -0.46 11.66 -17.08
C GLU A 98 -0.15 12.38 -18.39
N TYR A 99 0.33 13.62 -18.33
CA TYR A 99 0.71 14.38 -19.51
C TYR A 99 2.00 13.81 -20.12
N CYS A 100 3.02 13.58 -19.30
CA CYS A 100 4.33 13.17 -19.79
C CYS A 100 4.39 11.70 -20.22
N MET A 101 3.50 10.84 -19.72
CA MET A 101 3.40 9.44 -20.15
C MET A 101 2.72 9.24 -21.51
N LYS A 102 2.13 10.28 -22.11
CA LYS A 102 1.43 10.13 -23.40
C LYS A 102 2.39 9.64 -24.48
N GLY A 103 2.06 8.50 -25.08
CA GLY A 103 2.85 7.90 -26.15
C GLY A 103 4.00 7.00 -25.65
N MET A 104 4.10 6.74 -24.34
CA MET A 104 4.98 5.69 -23.83
C MET A 104 4.44 4.30 -24.22
N PRO A 105 5.33 3.29 -24.37
CA PRO A 105 4.91 1.93 -24.68
C PRO A 105 4.01 1.33 -23.60
N ASP A 106 3.22 0.33 -23.97
CA ASP A 106 2.35 -0.40 -23.04
C ASP A 106 3.18 -1.14 -21.98
N HIS A 107 4.21 -1.87 -22.41
CA HIS A 107 5.20 -2.52 -21.56
C HIS A 107 6.46 -1.65 -21.40
N TRP A 108 6.30 -0.48 -20.80
CA TRP A 108 7.41 0.45 -20.60
C TRP A 108 8.43 -0.06 -19.57
N VAL A 109 9.73 0.12 -19.84
CA VAL A 109 10.85 -0.37 -19.00
C VAL A 109 10.79 0.05 -17.52
N ILE A 110 10.11 1.17 -17.19
CA ILE A 110 9.91 1.61 -15.80
C ILE A 110 9.08 0.62 -14.97
N GLN A 111 8.23 -0.17 -15.63
CA GLN A 111 7.36 -1.16 -14.99
C GLN A 111 8.15 -2.38 -14.50
N LEU A 112 9.38 -2.61 -14.99
CA LEU A 112 10.22 -3.72 -14.53
C LEU A 112 10.37 -3.70 -13.01
N SER A 113 9.94 -4.80 -12.38
CA SER A 113 9.88 -4.89 -10.92
C SER A 113 11.23 -4.58 -10.28
N GLY A 114 11.25 -3.54 -9.44
CA GLY A 114 12.44 -3.12 -8.71
C GLY A 114 13.60 -2.59 -9.56
N ILE A 115 13.37 -2.17 -10.82
CA ILE A 115 14.44 -1.60 -11.67
C ILE A 115 15.07 -0.36 -11.01
N GLY A 116 16.40 -0.20 -11.03
CA GLY A 116 17.06 0.99 -10.46
C GLY A 116 17.15 2.14 -11.47
N GLN A 117 17.28 3.38 -11.01
CA GLN A 117 17.44 4.55 -11.88
C GLN A 117 18.60 4.37 -12.87
N LYS A 118 19.76 3.91 -12.38
CA LYS A 118 20.93 3.65 -13.21
C LYS A 118 20.65 2.76 -14.44
N LYS A 119 19.83 1.70 -14.29
CA LYS A 119 19.48 0.81 -15.41
C LYS A 119 18.50 1.47 -16.37
N LEU A 120 17.60 2.33 -15.88
CA LEU A 120 16.72 3.11 -16.73
C LEU A 120 17.53 4.09 -17.58
N ASP A 121 18.51 4.76 -16.98
CA ASP A 121 19.41 5.67 -17.69
C ASP A 121 20.22 4.91 -18.77
N GLU A 122 20.76 3.73 -18.43
CA GLU A 122 21.47 2.86 -19.40
C GLU A 122 20.57 2.44 -20.58
N LEU A 123 19.31 2.10 -20.33
CA LEU A 123 18.34 1.74 -21.40
C LEU A 123 17.96 2.95 -22.25
N GLU A 124 17.76 4.11 -21.62
CA GLU A 124 17.46 5.37 -22.29
C GLU A 124 18.61 5.81 -23.21
N GLU A 125 19.87 5.69 -22.77
CA GLU A 125 21.06 5.94 -23.59
C GLU A 125 21.13 5.02 -24.82
N MET A 126 20.56 3.81 -24.72
CA MET A 126 20.42 2.86 -25.83
C MET A 126 19.19 3.13 -26.70
N GLY A 127 18.33 4.08 -26.34
CA GLY A 127 17.07 4.37 -27.00
C GLY A 127 16.00 3.30 -26.79
N ILE A 128 16.11 2.51 -25.71
CA ILE A 128 15.19 1.41 -25.39
C ILE A 128 14.19 1.90 -24.36
N TYR A 129 12.92 1.86 -24.74
CA TYR A 129 11.81 2.24 -23.85
C TYR A 129 10.87 1.07 -23.64
N ASP A 130 10.67 0.18 -24.61
CA ASP A 130 9.81 -0.98 -24.44
C ASP A 130 10.61 -2.17 -23.88
N ILE A 131 10.00 -2.95 -22.98
CA ILE A 131 10.57 -4.19 -22.44
C ILE A 131 10.92 -5.18 -23.58
N VAL A 132 10.14 -5.20 -24.67
CA VAL A 132 10.40 -6.09 -25.81
C VAL A 132 11.72 -5.78 -26.54
N GLU A 133 12.20 -4.54 -26.44
CA GLU A 133 13.41 -4.07 -27.12
C GLU A 133 14.68 -4.35 -26.31
N ILE A 134 14.56 -4.78 -25.05
CA ILE A 134 15.71 -5.08 -24.19
C ILE A 134 16.49 -6.27 -24.79
N PRO A 135 17.79 -6.15 -25.05
CA PRO A 135 18.59 -7.24 -25.62
C PRO A 135 18.91 -8.33 -24.58
N ASP A 136 19.08 -9.58 -25.02
CA ASP A 136 19.36 -10.74 -24.14
C ASP A 136 20.63 -10.59 -23.28
N GLY A 137 21.56 -9.71 -23.68
CA GLY A 137 22.80 -9.45 -22.93
C GLY A 137 22.68 -8.35 -21.87
N PHE A 138 21.54 -7.68 -21.76
CA PHE A 138 21.34 -6.64 -20.76
C PHE A 138 21.19 -7.26 -19.37
N SER A 139 21.95 -6.77 -18.38
CA SER A 139 21.99 -7.40 -17.06
C SER A 139 20.71 -7.14 -16.27
N LEU A 140 19.75 -8.07 -16.28
CA LEU A 140 18.54 -8.04 -15.47
C LEU A 140 18.63 -8.97 -14.24
N SER A 141 17.81 -8.70 -13.22
CA SER A 141 17.62 -9.65 -12.12
C SER A 141 16.72 -10.82 -12.57
N ALA A 142 16.70 -11.94 -11.83
CA ALA A 142 15.88 -13.10 -12.20
C ALA A 142 14.39 -12.77 -12.39
N ILE A 143 13.83 -11.86 -11.58
CA ILE A 143 12.44 -11.43 -11.73
C ILE A 143 12.24 -10.51 -12.95
N GLN A 144 13.22 -9.66 -13.26
CA GLN A 144 13.18 -8.78 -14.42
C GLN A 144 13.32 -9.57 -15.73
N GLU A 145 14.21 -10.57 -15.76
CA GLU A 145 14.32 -11.51 -16.88
C GLU A 145 13.02 -12.27 -17.10
N ARG A 146 12.39 -12.75 -16.03
CA ARG A 146 11.08 -13.42 -16.13
C ARG A 146 10.04 -12.49 -16.77
N ILE A 147 9.93 -11.25 -16.29
CA ILE A 147 9.00 -10.26 -16.83
C ILE A 147 9.28 -10.04 -18.32
N ARG A 148 10.54 -9.78 -18.69
CA ARG A 148 10.97 -9.60 -20.07
C ARG A 148 10.59 -10.79 -20.94
N ASN A 149 10.91 -12.01 -20.51
CA ASN A 149 10.61 -13.22 -21.27
C ASN A 149 9.11 -13.43 -21.47
N CYS A 150 8.29 -13.15 -20.46
CA CYS A 150 6.83 -13.24 -20.60
C CYS A 150 6.30 -12.21 -21.61
N VAL A 151 6.76 -10.96 -21.51
CA VAL A 151 6.35 -9.88 -22.40
C VAL A 151 6.81 -10.13 -23.86
N VAL A 152 8.05 -10.55 -24.06
CA VAL A 152 8.61 -10.83 -25.40
C VAL A 152 7.90 -11.99 -26.09
N ASN A 153 7.53 -13.03 -25.34
CA ASN A 153 6.92 -14.23 -25.90
C ASN A 153 5.38 -14.23 -25.86
N ASP A 154 4.77 -13.24 -25.20
CA ASP A 154 3.33 -13.20 -24.89
C ASP A 154 2.85 -14.51 -24.21
N GLU A 155 3.65 -15.01 -23.26
CA GLU A 155 3.41 -16.28 -22.57
C GLU A 155 3.58 -16.13 -21.06
N SER A 156 2.69 -16.76 -20.29
CA SER A 156 2.81 -16.80 -18.83
C SER A 156 3.98 -17.68 -18.39
N TYR A 157 4.72 -17.21 -17.39
CA TYR A 157 5.66 -18.05 -16.66
C TYR A 157 4.92 -18.91 -15.65
N ILE A 158 5.14 -20.22 -15.68
CA ILE A 158 4.59 -21.18 -14.71
C ILE A 158 5.76 -22.04 -14.19
N ALA A 159 6.09 -21.90 -12.91
CA ALA A 159 7.08 -22.74 -12.26
C ALA A 159 6.52 -24.14 -12.00
N ARG A 160 7.41 -25.14 -12.02
CA ARG A 160 7.02 -26.55 -11.78
C ARG A 160 6.37 -26.79 -10.42
N GLY A 161 6.73 -26.02 -9.39
CA GLY A 161 6.23 -26.15 -8.02
C GLY A 161 4.94 -25.38 -7.73
N LEU A 162 4.37 -24.66 -8.72
CA LEU A 162 3.20 -23.82 -8.48
C LEU A 162 2.01 -24.64 -7.96
N LYS A 163 1.76 -25.81 -8.54
CA LYS A 163 0.63 -26.66 -8.16
C LYS A 163 0.78 -27.13 -6.72
N GLU A 164 1.95 -27.66 -6.38
CA GLU A 164 2.25 -28.20 -5.05
C GLU A 164 2.12 -27.11 -3.99
N GLU A 165 2.64 -25.91 -4.22
CA GLU A 165 2.51 -24.79 -3.27
C GLU A 165 1.05 -24.31 -3.11
N LEU A 166 0.24 -24.30 -4.18
CA LEU A 166 -1.19 -23.94 -4.09
C LEU A 166 -2.03 -25.03 -3.39
N GLU A 167 -1.61 -26.29 -3.47
CA GLU A 167 -2.27 -27.44 -2.84
C GLU A 167 -1.77 -27.70 -1.40
N ASP A 168 -0.66 -27.11 -0.97
CA ASP A 168 -0.10 -27.20 0.40
C ASP A 168 -0.91 -26.37 1.41
N VAL A 169 -2.19 -26.74 1.56
CA VAL A 169 -3.16 -26.09 2.44
C VAL A 169 -4.08 -27.13 3.10
N GLU A 170 -4.45 -26.89 4.36
CA GLU A 170 -5.38 -27.73 5.12
C GLU A 170 -6.81 -27.17 5.05
N SER A 171 -7.83 -28.03 4.91
CA SER A 171 -9.24 -27.63 4.90
C SER A 171 -9.82 -27.52 6.34
N PRO A 172 -10.72 -26.55 6.63
CA PRO A 172 -11.22 -25.51 5.71
C PRO A 172 -10.13 -24.48 5.37
N ILE A 173 -10.14 -23.99 4.13
CA ILE A 173 -9.20 -22.96 3.70
C ILE A 173 -9.90 -21.62 3.88
N HIS A 174 -9.37 -20.79 4.78
CA HIS A 174 -9.84 -19.43 5.01
C HIS A 174 -9.11 -18.50 4.05
N PHE A 175 -9.80 -17.51 3.50
CA PHE A 175 -9.23 -16.45 2.65
C PHE A 175 -9.57 -15.13 3.33
N LEU A 176 -8.57 -14.56 3.98
CA LEU A 176 -8.74 -13.54 5.01
C LEU A 176 -8.12 -12.21 4.58
N ASP A 177 -8.87 -11.14 4.82
CA ASP A 177 -8.43 -9.76 4.55
C ASP A 177 -8.95 -8.82 5.64
N PHE A 178 -8.18 -7.77 5.95
CA PHE A 178 -8.47 -6.79 6.99
C PHE A 178 -8.44 -5.36 6.46
N GLU A 179 -9.41 -4.55 6.91
CA GLU A 179 -9.31 -3.09 6.78
C GLU A 179 -8.92 -2.45 8.11
N THR A 180 -8.06 -1.45 8.01
CA THR A 180 -7.60 -0.66 9.16
C THR A 180 -7.68 0.83 8.88
N PHE A 181 -7.73 1.62 9.94
CA PHE A 181 -7.51 3.06 9.87
C PHE A 181 -6.32 3.44 10.74
N ALA A 182 -5.66 4.56 10.41
CA ALA A 182 -4.47 5.02 11.12
C ALA A 182 -4.51 6.54 11.30
N LEU A 183 -4.85 7.01 12.50
CA LEU A 183 -5.00 8.43 12.79
C LEU A 183 -3.70 9.06 13.25
N ALA A 184 -3.45 10.29 12.79
CA ALA A 184 -2.33 11.11 13.27
C ALA A 184 -2.45 11.41 14.77
N ILE A 185 -3.67 11.70 15.24
CA ILE A 185 -3.99 11.89 16.65
C ILE A 185 -4.62 10.59 17.16
N PRO A 186 -3.99 9.88 18.14
CA PRO A 186 -4.54 8.64 18.67
C PRO A 186 -5.91 8.86 19.33
N ARG A 187 -6.86 7.98 19.03
CA ARG A 187 -8.27 8.10 19.48
C ARG A 187 -8.56 7.27 20.72
N TYR A 188 -7.91 6.11 20.89
CA TYR A 188 -8.20 5.18 21.98
C TYR A 188 -7.03 4.99 22.93
N ALA A 189 -7.33 4.61 24.16
CA ALA A 189 -6.33 4.30 25.17
C ALA A 189 -5.34 3.23 24.65
N GLY A 190 -4.05 3.43 24.91
CA GLY A 190 -3.00 2.51 24.50
C GLY A 190 -2.64 2.58 23.01
N THR A 191 -3.19 3.52 22.24
CA THR A 191 -2.85 3.71 20.82
C THR A 191 -1.84 4.85 20.61
N ARG A 192 -1.12 4.82 19.49
CA ARG A 192 -0.13 5.82 19.09
C ARG A 192 -0.44 6.47 17.73
N PRO A 193 0.16 7.63 17.39
CA PRO A 193 0.05 8.22 16.06
C PRO A 193 0.37 7.23 14.94
N TYR A 194 -0.50 7.20 13.93
CA TYR A 194 -0.42 6.35 12.74
C TYR A 194 -0.37 4.85 13.00
N GLN A 195 -0.77 4.39 14.19
CA GLN A 195 -1.01 2.97 14.43
C GLN A 195 -2.21 2.50 13.61
N GLY A 196 -2.02 1.41 12.86
CA GLY A 196 -3.13 0.71 12.19
C GLY A 196 -4.04 0.06 13.22
N ILE A 197 -5.32 0.43 13.20
CA ILE A 197 -6.36 -0.11 14.07
C ILE A 197 -7.36 -0.85 13.18
N PRO A 198 -7.51 -2.18 13.34
CA PRO A 198 -8.41 -2.96 12.51
C PRO A 198 -9.86 -2.72 12.90
N PHE A 199 -10.72 -2.49 11.91
CA PHE A 199 -12.14 -2.21 12.11
C PHE A 199 -13.06 -3.15 11.35
N GLN A 200 -12.54 -3.89 10.36
CA GLN A 200 -13.29 -4.80 9.53
C GLN A 200 -12.43 -5.98 9.08
N TRP A 201 -13.02 -7.17 9.03
CA TRP A 201 -12.43 -8.34 8.39
C TRP A 201 -13.45 -9.03 7.49
N SER A 202 -12.96 -9.65 6.42
CA SER A 202 -13.73 -10.55 5.56
C SER A 202 -13.04 -11.92 5.52
N ASP A 203 -13.82 -12.99 5.47
CA ASP A 203 -13.33 -14.36 5.35
C ASP A 203 -14.21 -15.18 4.39
N HIS A 204 -13.63 -15.57 3.25
CA HIS A 204 -14.21 -16.58 2.39
C HIS A 204 -13.65 -17.96 2.77
N ILE A 205 -14.52 -18.88 3.18
CA ILE A 205 -14.16 -20.20 3.69
C ILE A 205 -14.47 -21.24 2.63
N LEU A 206 -13.42 -21.86 2.07
CA LEU A 206 -13.53 -22.99 1.15
C LEU A 206 -13.52 -24.32 1.93
N HIS A 207 -14.68 -24.96 1.97
CA HIS A 207 -14.88 -26.25 2.62
C HIS A 207 -14.42 -27.41 1.72
N LYS A 208 -14.10 -28.56 2.33
CA LYS A 208 -13.63 -29.76 1.63
C LYS A 208 -14.58 -30.27 0.53
N ASN A 209 -15.88 -30.00 0.65
CA ASN A 209 -16.88 -30.36 -0.33
C ASN A 209 -16.99 -29.36 -1.51
N GLY A 210 -16.10 -28.36 -1.57
CA GLY A 210 -16.10 -27.31 -2.58
C GLY A 210 -17.07 -26.15 -2.30
N LYS A 211 -17.84 -26.20 -1.20
CA LYS A 211 -18.72 -25.09 -0.83
C LYS A 211 -17.87 -23.91 -0.36
N ILE A 212 -18.20 -22.72 -0.87
CA ILE A 212 -17.68 -21.45 -0.37
C ILE A 212 -18.74 -20.83 0.56
N GLU A 213 -18.30 -20.40 1.73
CA GLU A 213 -19.09 -19.64 2.71
C GLU A 213 -18.39 -18.30 2.95
N HIS A 214 -19.15 -17.22 3.09
CA HIS A 214 -18.59 -15.92 3.43
C HIS A 214 -19.02 -15.50 4.84
N ARG A 215 -18.06 -15.01 5.61
CA ARG A 215 -18.22 -14.43 6.94
C ARG A 215 -17.51 -13.09 6.96
N GLU A 216 -18.04 -12.15 7.73
CA GLU A 216 -17.50 -10.80 7.81
C GLU A 216 -17.83 -10.16 9.16
N TYR A 217 -17.07 -9.13 9.51
CA TYR A 217 -17.30 -8.24 10.65
C TYR A 217 -16.95 -6.81 10.26
N LEU A 218 -17.73 -5.86 10.74
CA LEU A 218 -17.48 -4.43 10.63
C LEU A 218 -17.90 -3.75 11.94
N CYS A 219 -17.03 -2.93 12.53
CA CYS A 219 -17.36 -2.18 13.74
C CYS A 219 -18.21 -0.94 13.42
N GLU A 220 -19.53 -1.03 13.56
CA GLU A 220 -20.45 0.04 13.13
C GLU A 220 -20.57 1.22 14.11
N GLU A 221 -19.97 1.11 15.29
CA GLU A 221 -20.11 2.07 16.39
C GLU A 221 -18.83 2.89 16.60
N ASP A 222 -18.96 4.11 17.12
CA ASP A 222 -17.83 4.92 17.56
C ASP A 222 -17.25 4.41 18.89
N LYS A 223 -16.47 3.32 18.80
CA LYS A 223 -15.77 2.69 19.92
C LYS A 223 -14.45 2.08 19.45
N ASP A 224 -13.61 1.64 20.39
CA ASP A 224 -12.41 0.87 20.05
C ASP A 224 -12.81 -0.51 19.50
N PRO A 225 -12.53 -0.81 18.21
CA PRO A 225 -12.98 -2.04 17.58
C PRO A 225 -12.15 -3.27 18.00
N ARG A 226 -10.93 -3.09 18.54
CA ARG A 226 -9.91 -4.15 18.59
C ARG A 226 -10.34 -5.39 19.39
N GLU A 227 -11.03 -5.21 20.50
CA GLU A 227 -11.50 -6.32 21.33
C GLU A 227 -12.56 -7.15 20.59
N GLU A 228 -13.60 -6.50 20.07
CA GLU A 228 -14.69 -7.17 19.36
C GLU A 228 -14.21 -7.78 18.04
N PHE A 229 -13.35 -7.06 17.31
CA PHE A 229 -12.67 -7.57 16.13
C PHE A 229 -11.93 -8.88 16.43
N THR A 230 -11.13 -8.90 17.50
CA THR A 230 -10.33 -10.07 17.89
C THR A 230 -11.22 -11.26 18.24
N LEU A 231 -12.25 -11.05 19.06
CA LEU A 231 -13.17 -12.11 19.49
C LEU A 231 -13.93 -12.72 18.31
N THR A 232 -14.46 -11.88 17.43
CA THR A 232 -15.22 -12.32 16.26
C THR A 232 -14.34 -13.06 15.25
N LEU A 233 -13.12 -12.57 15.02
CA LEU A 233 -12.12 -13.20 14.16
C LEU A 233 -11.73 -14.60 14.67
N LEU A 234 -11.33 -14.71 15.94
CA LEU A 234 -10.93 -15.99 16.53
C LEU A 234 -12.05 -17.02 16.50
N ASN A 235 -13.30 -16.58 16.70
CA ASN A 235 -14.47 -17.44 16.63
C ASN A 235 -14.68 -18.02 15.23
N VAL A 236 -14.49 -17.22 14.16
CA VAL A 236 -14.68 -17.68 12.78
C VAL A 236 -13.50 -18.54 12.29
N LEU A 237 -12.27 -18.16 12.60
CA LEU A 237 -11.07 -18.92 12.19
C LEU A 237 -10.95 -20.29 12.88
N GLY A 238 -11.57 -20.44 14.06
CA GLY A 238 -11.49 -21.66 14.85
C GLY A 238 -10.05 -22.11 15.10
N SER A 239 -9.81 -23.43 15.12
CA SER A 239 -8.51 -24.02 15.48
C SER A 239 -7.89 -24.91 14.39
N ARG A 240 -8.44 -24.94 13.18
CA ARG A 240 -8.01 -25.84 12.09
C ARG A 240 -8.10 -25.18 10.72
N GLY A 241 -7.29 -25.67 9.78
CA GLY A 241 -7.31 -25.23 8.38
C GLY A 241 -6.31 -24.11 8.09
N SER A 242 -5.89 -23.98 6.84
CA SER A 242 -4.97 -22.90 6.44
C SER A 242 -5.69 -21.57 6.30
N ILE A 243 -4.97 -20.48 6.55
CA ILE A 243 -5.48 -19.12 6.43
C ILE A 243 -4.67 -18.41 5.35
N VAL A 244 -5.23 -18.29 4.16
CA VAL A 244 -4.62 -17.62 3.02
C VAL A 244 -4.86 -16.11 3.15
N THR A 245 -3.80 -15.34 3.18
CA THR A 245 -3.81 -13.88 3.08
C THR A 245 -3.05 -13.46 1.84
N TYR A 246 -3.30 -12.24 1.34
CA TYR A 246 -2.59 -11.82 0.13
C TYR A 246 -1.14 -11.47 0.45
N THR A 247 -0.88 -10.70 1.51
CA THR A 247 0.50 -10.31 1.92
C THR A 247 0.75 -10.60 3.40
N ASP A 248 1.84 -10.07 3.99
CA ASP A 248 2.10 -10.20 5.43
C ASP A 248 1.31 -9.19 6.30
N TYR A 249 0.46 -8.35 5.69
CA TYR A 249 -0.20 -7.26 6.38
C TYR A 249 -1.06 -7.76 7.56
N GLU A 250 -1.88 -8.78 7.32
CA GLU A 250 -2.74 -9.40 8.33
C GLU A 250 -1.92 -9.99 9.49
N ARG A 251 -0.75 -10.58 9.18
CA ARG A 251 0.20 -11.04 10.21
C ARG A 251 0.61 -9.91 11.13
N ARG A 252 0.97 -8.75 10.59
CA ARG A 252 1.39 -7.59 11.41
C ARG A 252 0.27 -7.08 12.30
N ILE A 253 -0.96 -7.10 11.79
CA ILE A 253 -2.15 -6.71 12.56
C ILE A 253 -2.42 -7.73 13.69
N ILE A 254 -2.38 -9.03 13.41
CA ILE A 254 -2.54 -10.08 14.43
C ILE A 254 -1.45 -9.98 15.50
N GLU A 255 -0.19 -9.75 15.11
CA GLU A 255 0.91 -9.54 16.07
C GLU A 255 0.70 -8.27 16.91
N ALA A 256 0.13 -7.21 16.33
CA ALA A 256 -0.22 -6.00 17.08
C ALA A 256 -1.35 -6.27 18.07
N LEU A 257 -2.44 -6.91 17.64
CA LEU A 257 -3.54 -7.31 18.51
C LEU A 257 -3.05 -8.22 19.66
N ALA A 258 -2.14 -9.15 19.39
CA ALA A 258 -1.59 -10.03 20.43
C ALA A 258 -0.79 -9.28 21.49
N ARG A 259 -0.12 -8.17 21.12
CA ARG A 259 0.56 -7.29 22.07
C ARG A 259 -0.41 -6.41 22.84
N ASP A 260 -1.43 -5.90 22.16
CA ASP A 260 -2.39 -4.94 22.72
C ASP A 260 -3.45 -5.61 23.62
N HIS A 261 -3.76 -6.90 23.38
CA HIS A 261 -4.74 -7.71 24.12
C HIS A 261 -4.09 -9.00 24.68
N PRO A 262 -3.35 -8.92 25.80
CA PRO A 262 -2.60 -10.06 26.36
C PRO A 262 -3.45 -11.31 26.67
N GLU A 263 -4.73 -11.12 26.97
CA GLU A 263 -5.71 -12.19 27.20
C GLU A 263 -5.93 -13.08 25.97
N HIS A 264 -5.81 -12.51 24.76
CA HIS A 264 -5.96 -13.20 23.48
C HIS A 264 -4.62 -13.53 22.80
N HIS A 265 -3.50 -13.21 23.45
CA HIS A 265 -2.16 -13.41 22.89
C HIS A 265 -1.92 -14.83 22.37
N LYS A 266 -2.21 -15.86 23.19
CA LYS A 266 -2.00 -17.26 22.80
C LYS A 266 -2.83 -17.69 21.58
N PRO A 267 -4.17 -17.52 21.56
CA PRO A 267 -4.95 -17.89 20.39
C PRO A 267 -4.59 -17.07 19.14
N LEU A 268 -4.25 -15.79 19.27
CA LEU A 268 -3.77 -14.97 18.16
C LEU A 268 -2.45 -15.47 17.58
N LEU A 269 -1.46 -15.83 18.40
CA LEU A 269 -0.22 -16.41 17.88
C LEU A 269 -0.45 -17.77 17.18
N ALA A 270 -1.41 -18.56 17.65
CA ALA A 270 -1.74 -19.83 16.99
C ALA A 270 -2.35 -19.66 15.59
N THR A 271 -2.93 -18.49 15.26
CA THR A 271 -3.38 -18.21 13.88
C THR A 271 -2.21 -17.92 12.95
N LEU A 272 -1.13 -17.32 13.46
CA LEU A 272 0.05 -16.96 12.68
C LEU A 272 0.77 -18.17 12.07
N ASP A 273 0.71 -19.33 12.75
CA ASP A 273 1.29 -20.59 12.30
C ASP A 273 0.50 -21.21 11.13
N ARG A 274 -0.73 -20.77 10.91
CA ARG A 274 -1.64 -21.26 9.86
C ARG A 274 -1.65 -20.36 8.62
N LEU A 275 -0.97 -19.21 8.67
CA LEU A 275 -0.98 -18.22 7.59
C LEU A 275 -0.20 -18.71 6.36
N VAL A 276 -0.81 -18.52 5.19
CA VAL A 276 -0.24 -18.81 3.86
C VAL A 276 -0.28 -17.53 3.04
N ASP A 277 0.87 -17.12 2.51
CA ASP A 277 1.05 -15.85 1.79
C ASP A 277 0.91 -16.08 0.28
N LEU A 278 -0.25 -15.73 -0.28
CA LEU A 278 -0.56 -15.97 -1.69
C LEU A 278 0.29 -15.10 -2.62
N TYR A 279 0.63 -13.87 -2.22
CA TYR A 279 1.53 -12.99 -2.97
C TYR A 279 2.89 -13.65 -3.19
N LYS A 280 3.47 -14.26 -2.15
CA LYS A 280 4.76 -14.95 -2.28
C LYS A 280 4.68 -16.16 -3.22
N ILE A 281 3.62 -16.97 -3.11
CA ILE A 281 3.41 -18.11 -4.00
C ILE A 281 3.38 -17.63 -5.46
N ILE A 282 2.55 -16.63 -5.76
CA ILE A 282 2.41 -16.06 -7.11
C ILE A 282 3.74 -15.45 -7.56
N ARG A 283 4.33 -14.54 -6.78
CA ARG A 283 5.57 -13.85 -7.13
C ARG A 283 6.71 -14.82 -7.44
N ASN A 284 6.80 -15.94 -6.75
CA ASN A 284 7.86 -16.92 -6.96
C ASN A 284 7.58 -17.84 -8.15
N ASN A 285 6.32 -18.19 -8.38
CA ASN A 285 5.97 -19.33 -9.23
C ASN A 285 5.12 -18.99 -10.46
N TYR A 286 4.60 -17.77 -10.58
CA TYR A 286 3.73 -17.37 -11.70
C TYR A 286 3.99 -15.93 -12.14
N TYR A 287 3.89 -15.65 -13.43
CA TYR A 287 3.85 -14.29 -13.96
C TYR A 287 3.06 -14.26 -15.27
N HIS A 288 2.19 -13.27 -15.45
CA HIS A 288 1.46 -13.01 -16.68
C HIS A 288 1.94 -11.69 -17.31
N PRO A 289 2.06 -11.55 -18.64
CA PRO A 289 2.46 -10.27 -19.29
C PRO A 289 1.68 -9.06 -18.78
N GLU A 290 0.35 -9.17 -18.68
CA GLU A 290 -0.58 -8.16 -18.14
C GLU A 290 -0.43 -7.84 -16.64
N PHE A 291 0.54 -8.42 -15.93
CA PHE A 291 0.86 -7.97 -14.57
C PHE A 291 1.56 -6.60 -14.57
N HIS A 292 2.13 -6.17 -15.72
CA HIS A 292 2.84 -4.89 -15.86
C HIS A 292 3.88 -4.67 -14.75
N GLY A 293 4.62 -5.74 -14.42
CA GLY A 293 5.66 -5.79 -13.39
C GLY A 293 5.21 -5.69 -11.93
N SER A 294 3.91 -5.54 -11.70
CA SER A 294 3.26 -5.54 -10.39
C SER A 294 2.79 -6.94 -9.99
N PHE A 295 2.73 -7.20 -8.69
CA PHE A 295 2.15 -8.42 -8.12
C PHE A 295 1.07 -8.06 -7.10
N SER A 296 0.52 -6.84 -7.14
CA SER A 296 -0.61 -6.47 -6.29
C SER A 296 -1.87 -7.21 -6.72
N LEU A 297 -2.82 -7.39 -5.81
CA LEU A 297 -4.07 -8.09 -6.10
C LEU A 297 -4.81 -7.44 -7.27
N LYS A 298 -4.79 -6.11 -7.34
CA LYS A 298 -5.38 -5.30 -8.42
C LYS A 298 -4.71 -5.46 -9.78
N SER A 299 -3.42 -5.77 -9.83
CA SER A 299 -2.75 -6.12 -11.09
C SER A 299 -2.97 -7.57 -11.47
N VAL A 300 -2.99 -8.47 -10.48
CA VAL A 300 -3.04 -9.92 -10.72
C VAL A 300 -4.45 -10.40 -11.08
N LEU A 301 -5.47 -9.90 -10.38
CA LEU A 301 -6.85 -10.34 -10.55
C LEU A 301 -7.37 -10.15 -11.98
N PRO A 302 -7.37 -8.93 -12.58
CA PRO A 302 -7.90 -8.73 -13.92
C PRO A 302 -7.08 -9.43 -15.01
N ALA A 303 -5.78 -9.64 -14.79
CA ALA A 303 -4.93 -10.37 -15.73
C ALA A 303 -5.27 -11.87 -15.78
N ILE A 304 -5.64 -12.48 -14.64
CA ILE A 304 -6.01 -13.91 -14.58
C ILE A 304 -7.50 -14.10 -14.86
N ILE A 305 -8.35 -13.17 -14.42
CA ILE A 305 -9.82 -13.25 -14.50
C ILE A 305 -10.34 -11.89 -15.00
N PRO A 306 -10.36 -11.64 -16.32
CA PRO A 306 -10.74 -10.34 -16.88
C PRO A 306 -12.15 -9.88 -16.53
N GLU A 307 -13.04 -10.80 -16.16
CA GLU A 307 -14.41 -10.49 -15.74
C GLU A 307 -14.51 -9.97 -14.30
N MET A 308 -13.41 -10.00 -13.52
CA MET A 308 -13.34 -9.46 -12.16
C MET A 308 -12.42 -8.25 -12.12
N SER A 309 -12.99 -7.07 -11.86
CA SER A 309 -12.24 -5.82 -11.67
C SER A 309 -12.78 -5.00 -10.50
N TYR A 310 -11.98 -4.02 -10.09
CA TYR A 310 -12.29 -3.09 -9.02
C TYR A 310 -13.09 -1.86 -9.49
N ASP A 311 -13.28 -1.68 -10.80
CA ASP A 311 -13.81 -0.44 -11.40
C ASP A 311 -15.24 -0.09 -10.95
N SER A 312 -15.99 -1.10 -10.50
CA SER A 312 -17.38 -0.94 -10.04
C SER A 312 -17.52 -0.76 -8.53
N LEU A 313 -16.40 -0.67 -7.79
CA LEU A 313 -16.37 -0.46 -6.36
C LEU A 313 -16.27 1.02 -6.03
N ALA A 314 -17.03 1.45 -5.03
CA ALA A 314 -17.00 2.83 -4.56
C ALA A 314 -15.73 3.13 -3.74
N VAL A 315 -15.26 2.15 -2.98
CA VAL A 315 -13.94 2.17 -2.33
C VAL A 315 -12.97 1.45 -3.23
N GLN A 316 -11.84 2.08 -3.51
CA GLN A 316 -10.84 1.52 -4.40
C GLN A 316 -9.54 1.21 -3.68
N GLU A 317 -9.20 1.86 -2.56
CA GLU A 317 -7.94 1.65 -1.83
C GLU A 317 -8.17 1.45 -0.32
N GLY A 318 -7.32 0.68 0.36
CA GLY A 318 -7.45 0.47 1.82
C GLY A 318 -7.33 1.76 2.66
N GLN A 319 -6.57 2.75 2.18
CA GLN A 319 -6.54 4.07 2.85
C GLN A 319 -7.88 4.80 2.75
N GLU A 320 -8.56 4.69 1.61
CA GLU A 320 -9.89 5.24 1.41
C GLU A 320 -10.91 4.52 2.29
N ALA A 321 -10.81 3.18 2.41
CA ALA A 321 -11.65 2.40 3.33
C ALA A 321 -11.58 2.93 4.77
N GLY A 322 -10.37 3.23 5.27
CA GLY A 322 -10.18 3.83 6.58
C GLY A 322 -10.79 5.23 6.73
N ILE A 323 -10.77 6.06 5.68
CA ILE A 323 -11.39 7.40 5.68
C ILE A 323 -12.92 7.28 5.69
N GLU A 324 -13.48 6.43 4.82
CA GLU A 324 -14.91 6.19 4.75
C GLU A 324 -15.44 5.58 6.06
N TYR A 325 -14.68 4.67 6.68
CA TYR A 325 -14.99 4.15 8.01
C TYR A 325 -15.13 5.27 9.05
N MET A 326 -14.17 6.20 9.09
CA MET A 326 -14.21 7.33 10.01
C MET A 326 -15.42 8.23 9.77
N ARG A 327 -15.82 8.42 8.50
CA ARG A 327 -17.07 9.12 8.14
C ARG A 327 -18.30 8.33 8.59
N MET A 328 -18.32 7.02 8.43
CA MET A 328 -19.45 6.16 8.81
C MET A 328 -19.75 6.25 10.31
N ILE A 329 -18.72 6.21 11.16
CA ILE A 329 -18.91 6.25 12.62
C ILE A 329 -19.16 7.67 13.15
N ASP A 330 -18.87 8.72 12.38
CA ASP A 330 -19.09 10.10 12.81
C ASP A 330 -20.57 10.37 13.14
N PRO A 331 -20.91 10.94 14.32
CA PRO A 331 -22.28 11.25 14.70
C PRO A 331 -22.99 12.24 13.77
N SER A 332 -22.26 13.08 13.06
CA SER A 332 -22.78 14.08 12.12
C SER A 332 -23.19 13.49 10.77
N THR A 333 -22.73 12.28 10.44
CA THR A 333 -23.06 11.62 9.16
C THR A 333 -24.51 11.12 9.16
N PRO A 334 -25.32 11.47 8.14
CA PRO A 334 -26.70 11.02 8.01
C PRO A 334 -26.83 9.48 7.94
N ALA A 335 -27.91 8.93 8.51
CA ALA A 335 -28.11 7.48 8.58
C ALA A 335 -28.11 6.78 7.22
N GLU A 336 -28.69 7.40 6.18
CA GLU A 336 -28.66 6.86 4.81
C GLU A 336 -27.25 6.78 4.24
N GLU A 337 -26.41 7.78 4.55
CA GLU A 337 -25.02 7.81 4.13
C GLU A 337 -24.18 6.77 4.87
N LYS A 338 -24.41 6.58 6.19
CA LYS A 338 -23.80 5.49 6.96
C LYS A 338 -24.10 4.12 6.37
N GLU A 339 -25.36 3.86 6.04
CA GLU A 339 -25.79 2.60 5.41
C GLU A 339 -25.20 2.39 4.03
N LYS A 340 -24.97 3.46 3.26
CA LYS A 340 -24.28 3.39 1.97
C LYS A 340 -22.81 3.02 2.17
N ILE A 341 -22.09 3.77 3.00
CA ILE A 341 -20.67 3.53 3.29
C ILE A 341 -20.45 2.11 3.81
N LYS A 342 -21.30 1.65 4.74
CA LYS A 342 -21.29 0.28 5.24
C LYS A 342 -21.33 -0.75 4.11
N LYS A 343 -22.27 -0.62 3.17
CA LYS A 343 -22.40 -1.55 2.04
C LYS A 343 -21.17 -1.52 1.14
N ASP A 344 -20.62 -0.34 0.90
CA ASP A 344 -19.46 -0.15 0.05
C ASP A 344 -18.20 -0.78 0.68
N LEU A 345 -18.00 -0.59 2.00
CA LEU A 345 -16.92 -1.22 2.78
C LEU A 345 -17.02 -2.74 2.80
N LEU A 346 -18.21 -3.30 3.09
CA LEU A 346 -18.44 -4.76 3.10
C LEU A 346 -18.20 -5.36 1.71
N LYS A 347 -18.68 -4.69 0.65
CA LYS A 347 -18.48 -5.13 -0.73
C LYS A 347 -17.00 -5.14 -1.12
N TYR A 348 -16.24 -4.11 -0.73
CA TYR A 348 -14.81 -3.98 -1.05
C TYR A 348 -13.98 -5.09 -0.39
N CYS A 349 -14.03 -5.23 0.94
CA CYS A 349 -13.26 -6.25 1.65
C CYS A 349 -13.72 -7.69 1.29
N GLY A 350 -15.02 -7.87 1.04
CA GLY A 350 -15.57 -9.11 0.49
C GLY A 350 -15.03 -9.46 -0.91
N HIS A 351 -14.80 -8.45 -1.75
CA HIS A 351 -14.22 -8.62 -3.09
C HIS A 351 -12.78 -9.12 -3.02
N ASP A 352 -11.95 -8.57 -2.13
CA ASP A 352 -10.54 -8.96 -1.98
C ASP A 352 -10.38 -10.43 -1.60
N THR A 353 -11.16 -10.88 -0.63
CA THR A 353 -11.15 -12.30 -0.22
C THR A 353 -11.69 -13.24 -1.30
N LEU A 354 -12.75 -12.85 -2.02
CA LEU A 354 -13.24 -13.62 -3.15
C LEU A 354 -12.22 -13.67 -4.30
N ALA A 355 -11.50 -12.57 -4.56
CA ALA A 355 -10.45 -12.50 -5.57
C ALA A 355 -9.36 -13.55 -5.29
N MET A 356 -8.91 -13.68 -4.04
CA MET A 356 -7.93 -14.71 -3.67
C MET A 356 -8.42 -16.15 -3.93
N VAL A 357 -9.70 -16.44 -3.61
CA VAL A 357 -10.31 -17.75 -3.93
C VAL A 357 -10.25 -18.01 -5.42
N ARG A 358 -10.68 -17.04 -6.23
CA ARG A 358 -10.80 -17.17 -7.68
C ARG A 358 -9.43 -17.26 -8.36
N ILE A 359 -8.45 -16.48 -7.91
CA ILE A 359 -7.07 -16.57 -8.40
C ILE A 359 -6.52 -17.97 -8.15
N ARG A 360 -6.66 -18.51 -6.93
CA ARG A 360 -6.20 -19.87 -6.62
C ARG A 360 -6.89 -20.91 -7.51
N GLU A 361 -8.21 -20.82 -7.68
CA GLU A 361 -8.97 -21.73 -8.55
C GLU A 361 -8.51 -21.64 -10.02
N ALA A 362 -8.25 -20.45 -10.53
CA ALA A 362 -7.79 -20.24 -11.89
C ALA A 362 -6.38 -20.80 -12.12
N LEU A 363 -5.45 -20.56 -11.19
CA LEU A 363 -4.09 -21.09 -11.27
C LEU A 363 -4.05 -22.62 -11.17
N LEU A 364 -4.92 -23.24 -10.36
CA LEU A 364 -5.01 -24.70 -10.26
C LEU A 364 -5.55 -25.35 -11.55
N LYS A 365 -6.34 -24.64 -12.36
CA LYS A 365 -6.87 -25.14 -13.66
C LYS A 365 -5.81 -25.20 -14.76
N LEU A 366 -4.61 -24.69 -14.52
CA LEU A 366 -3.48 -24.81 -15.44
C LEU A 366 -2.90 -26.23 -15.49
N PHE A 367 -3.36 -27.13 -14.62
CA PHE A 367 -2.91 -28.52 -14.43
C PHE A 367 -4.09 -29.49 -14.40
#